data_AF-A0A7C5NK01-F1
#
_entry.id   AF-A0A7C5NK01-F1
#
_cell.length_a   1.000
_cell.length_b   1.000
_cell.length_c   1.000
_cell.angle_alpha   90.00
_cell.angle_beta   90.00
_cell.angle_gamma   90.00
#
_symmetry.space_group_name_H-M   'P 1'
#
loop_
_entity.id
_entity.type
_entity.pdbx_description
1 polymer ?
#
loop_
_entity_poly.entity_id
_entity_poly.type
_entity_poly.pdbx_seq_one_letter_code
_entity_poly.pdbx_strand_id
1 'polypeptide(L)'
;MRKVSYPEKQHQAFTIIEVLVSVVLISIVALGAVKLQQESRDMALYLSNRGKNELSNTLFLGKEALRYHKEKKDAYSLISNRFKISDTVSRDILKKSTRSIFISDPVKLSDDTLPIKVNEILLKGHYSSRFFHFDMQ
;
A
#
# COMPACT_ATOMS: atom_id res chain seq x y z
N MET A 1 57.82 4.26 59.08
CA MET A 1 56.74 4.54 58.11
C MET A 1 56.61 3.36 57.15
N ARG A 2 55.49 2.61 57.18
CA ARG A 2 55.21 1.51 56.23
C ARG A 2 54.51 2.09 55.00
N LYS A 3 55.09 1.91 53.81
CA LYS A 3 54.41 2.24 52.55
C LYS A 3 53.34 1.20 52.28
N VAL A 4 52.08 1.63 52.24
CA VAL A 4 50.95 0.81 51.78
C VAL A 4 51.01 0.78 50.26
N SER A 5 51.22 -0.41 49.68
CA SER A 5 51.16 -0.65 48.25
C SER A 5 49.77 -1.20 47.91
N TYR A 6 49.05 -0.48 47.06
CA TYR A 6 47.75 -0.93 46.55
C TYR A 6 47.98 -1.89 45.37
N PRO A 7 47.25 -3.02 45.30
CA PRO A 7 47.37 -3.93 44.16
C PRO A 7 46.82 -3.25 42.90
N GLU A 8 47.61 -3.22 41.83
CA GLU A 8 47.14 -2.81 40.51
C GLU A 8 46.12 -3.84 39.98
N LYS A 9 44.94 -3.34 39.59
CA LYS A 9 43.91 -4.14 38.91
C LYS A 9 44.43 -4.52 37.52
N GLN A 10 44.81 -5.78 37.33
CA GLN A 10 45.09 -6.30 36.00
C GLN A 10 43.80 -6.37 35.19
N HIS A 11 43.73 -5.60 34.11
CA HIS A 11 42.69 -5.75 33.10
C HIS A 11 43.06 -6.95 32.21
N GLN A 12 42.27 -8.02 32.25
CA GLN A 12 42.40 -9.12 31.30
C GLN A 12 42.10 -8.61 29.89
N ALA A 13 43.04 -8.81 28.97
CA ALA A 13 42.85 -8.54 27.56
C ALA A 13 42.08 -9.69 26.90
N PHE A 14 41.20 -9.36 25.94
CA PHE A 14 40.47 -10.34 25.15
C PHE A 14 41.41 -11.19 24.28
N THR A 15 41.05 -12.45 24.04
CA THR A 15 41.84 -13.32 23.15
C THR A 15 41.59 -12.98 21.69
N ILE A 16 42.59 -13.19 20.81
CA ILE A 16 42.46 -12.90 19.36
C ILE A 16 41.30 -13.68 18.74
N ILE A 17 41.07 -14.92 19.17
CA ILE A 17 39.96 -15.76 18.69
C ILE A 17 38.61 -15.13 19.06
N GLU A 18 38.46 -14.63 20.29
CA GLU A 18 37.25 -13.98 20.75
C GLU A 18 36.93 -12.71 19.97
N VAL A 19 37.96 -11.91 19.67
CA VAL A 19 37.82 -10.72 18.82
C VAL A 19 37.39 -11.11 17.40
N LEU A 20 38.00 -12.15 16.80
CA LEU A 20 37.63 -12.62 15.47
C LEU A 20 36.18 -13.12 15.39
N VAL A 21 35.76 -13.94 16.35
CA VAL A 21 34.38 -14.44 16.42
C VAL A 21 33.40 -13.29 16.61
N SER A 22 33.72 -12.33 17.47
CA SER A 22 32.88 -11.15 17.71
C SER A 22 32.68 -10.32 16.43
N VAL A 23 33.75 -10.07 15.67
CA VAL A 23 33.67 -9.31 14.41
C VAL A 23 32.79 -10.03 13.38
N VAL A 24 32.92 -11.35 13.27
CA VAL A 24 32.07 -12.16 12.36
C VAL A 24 30.61 -12.09 12.78
N LEU A 25 30.30 -12.27 14.06
CA LEU A 25 28.93 -12.21 14.57
C LEU A 25 28.30 -10.83 14.38
N ILE A 26 29.02 -9.76 14.73
CA ILE A 26 28.54 -8.38 14.53
C ILE A 26 28.27 -8.11 13.06
N SER A 27 29.12 -8.61 12.15
CA SER A 27 28.94 -8.42 10.70
C SER A 27 27.67 -9.08 10.19
N ILE A 28 27.39 -10.32 10.62
CA ILE A 28 26.16 -11.04 10.24
C ILE A 28 24.92 -10.31 10.77
N VAL A 29 24.95 -9.90 12.05
CA VAL A 29 23.83 -9.19 12.67
C VAL A 29 23.58 -7.84 12.00
N ALA A 30 24.64 -7.08 11.71
CA ALA A 30 24.53 -5.80 11.02
C ALA A 30 23.92 -5.95 9.61
N LEU A 31 24.39 -6.92 8.82
CA LEU A 31 23.82 -7.21 7.50
C LEU A 31 22.36 -7.67 7.59
N GLY A 32 22.03 -8.51 8.58
CA GLY A 32 20.66 -8.95 8.84
C GLY A 32 19.74 -7.78 9.19
N ALA A 33 20.17 -6.88 10.06
CA ALA A 33 19.41 -5.69 10.44
C ALA A 33 19.17 -4.75 9.24
N VAL A 34 20.18 -4.51 8.41
CA VAL A 34 20.04 -3.68 7.21
C VAL A 34 19.02 -4.27 6.23
N LYS A 35 19.07 -5.59 5.99
CA LYS A 35 18.09 -6.27 5.11
C LYS A 35 16.66 -6.14 5.64
N LEU A 36 16.44 -6.42 6.92
CA LEU A 36 15.13 -6.28 7.55
C LEU A 36 14.60 -4.85 7.47
N GLN A 37 15.46 -3.85 7.65
CA GLN A 37 15.08 -2.45 7.53
C GLN A 37 14.70 -2.09 6.08
N GLN A 38 15.43 -2.60 5.09
CA GLN A 38 15.12 -2.39 3.67
C GLN A 38 13.78 -3.02 3.31
N GLU A 39 13.55 -4.29 3.66
CA GLU A 39 12.28 -4.98 3.41
C GLU A 39 11.10 -4.28 4.09
N SER A 40 11.28 -3.83 5.33
CA SER A 40 10.26 -3.08 6.07
C SER A 40 9.91 -1.76 5.37
N ARG A 41 10.92 -1.04 4.86
CA ARG A 41 10.72 0.21 4.12
C ARG A 41 9.99 -0.04 2.80
N ASP A 42 10.40 -1.04 2.05
CA ASP A 42 9.79 -1.38 0.76
C ASP A 42 8.34 -1.82 0.95
N MET A 43 8.06 -2.58 1.99
CA MET A 43 6.70 -2.95 2.38
C MET A 43 5.86 -1.73 2.78
N ALA A 44 6.40 -0.82 3.58
CA ALA A 44 5.71 0.42 3.95
C ALA A 44 5.39 1.28 2.71
N LEU A 45 6.32 1.39 1.77
CA LEU A 45 6.11 2.08 0.49
C LEU A 45 5.04 1.38 -0.36
N TYR A 46 5.08 0.05 -0.45
CA TYR A 46 4.06 -0.73 -1.14
C TYR A 46 2.66 -0.49 -0.55
N LEU A 47 2.51 -0.60 0.77
CA LEU A 47 1.22 -0.38 1.45
C LEU A 47 0.73 1.05 1.26
N SER A 48 1.62 2.04 1.36
CA SER A 48 1.27 3.44 1.11
C SER A 48 0.78 3.67 -0.32
N ASN A 49 1.51 3.15 -1.31
CA ASN A 49 1.16 3.29 -2.71
C ASN A 49 -0.13 2.55 -3.06
N ARG A 50 -0.32 1.34 -2.53
CA ARG A 50 -1.55 0.58 -2.67
C ARG A 50 -2.73 1.32 -2.05
N GLY A 51 -2.59 1.82 -0.83
CA GLY A 51 -3.63 2.58 -0.12
C GLY A 51 -4.04 3.85 -0.86
N LYS A 52 -3.07 4.61 -1.39
CA LYS A 52 -3.33 5.77 -2.26
C LYS A 52 -4.10 5.37 -3.52
N ASN A 53 -3.75 4.23 -4.13
CA ASN A 53 -4.42 3.76 -5.33
C ASN A 53 -5.86 3.31 -5.04
N GLU A 54 -6.10 2.61 -3.92
CA GLU A 54 -7.46 2.24 -3.46
C GLU A 54 -8.31 3.46 -3.14
N LEU A 55 -7.74 4.47 -2.46
CA LEU A 55 -8.44 5.72 -2.23
C LEU A 55 -8.79 6.41 -3.55
N SER A 56 -7.87 6.44 -4.52
CA SER A 56 -8.17 7.00 -5.85
C SER A 56 -9.22 6.20 -6.62
N ASN A 57 -9.32 4.88 -6.40
CA ASN A 57 -10.34 4.04 -7.03
C ASN A 57 -11.76 4.47 -6.63
N THR A 58 -11.95 5.04 -5.43
CA THR A 58 -13.27 5.52 -4.97
C THR A 58 -13.90 6.56 -5.89
N LEU A 59 -13.07 7.33 -6.62
CA LEU A 59 -13.53 8.31 -7.61
C LEU A 59 -14.26 7.67 -8.81
N PHE A 60 -14.08 6.37 -9.01
CA PHE A 60 -14.64 5.59 -10.12
C PHE A 60 -15.81 4.70 -9.69
N LEU A 61 -16.33 4.85 -8.46
CA LEU A 61 -17.42 4.01 -7.93
C LEU A 61 -18.79 4.68 -7.93
N GLY A 62 -18.88 5.92 -8.43
CA GLY A 62 -20.17 6.60 -8.58
C GLY A 62 -21.08 5.89 -9.59
N LYS A 63 -22.40 6.10 -9.48
CA LYS A 63 -23.39 5.51 -10.40
C LYS A 63 -23.09 5.77 -11.89
N GLU A 64 -22.46 6.89 -12.22
CA GLU A 64 -22.05 7.21 -13.60
C GLU A 64 -21.03 6.21 -14.17
N ALA A 65 -20.18 5.62 -13.32
CA ALA A 65 -19.19 4.63 -13.75
C ALA A 65 -19.84 3.40 -14.39
N LEU A 66 -21.08 3.07 -14.00
CA LEU A 66 -21.83 1.93 -14.52
C LEU A 66 -22.11 2.03 -16.02
N ARG A 67 -22.07 3.24 -16.58
CA ARG A 67 -22.32 3.52 -18.00
C ARG A 67 -21.11 3.26 -18.90
N TYR A 68 -19.93 3.08 -18.32
CA TYR A 68 -18.66 3.05 -19.03
C TYR A 68 -18.00 1.67 -19.02
N HIS A 69 -18.82 0.60 -19.10
CA HIS A 69 -18.34 -0.76 -19.19
C HIS A 69 -17.38 -0.93 -20.39
N LYS A 70 -16.18 -1.49 -20.14
CA LYS A 70 -15.07 -1.67 -21.10
C LYS A 70 -14.46 -0.37 -21.63
N GLU A 71 -14.73 0.77 -21.00
CA GLU A 71 -14.10 2.04 -21.37
C GLU A 71 -12.99 2.43 -20.39
N LYS A 72 -12.04 3.24 -20.88
CA LYS A 72 -11.06 3.94 -20.06
C LYS A 72 -11.55 5.36 -19.82
N LYS A 73 -11.70 5.76 -18.57
CA LYS A 73 -12.11 7.11 -18.17
C LYS A 73 -11.13 7.71 -17.18
N ASP A 74 -11.06 9.03 -17.17
CA ASP A 74 -10.41 9.79 -16.11
C ASP A 74 -11.40 10.13 -14.97
N ALA A 75 -10.85 10.38 -13.79
CA ALA A 75 -11.66 10.68 -12.61
C ALA A 75 -12.45 11.98 -12.77
N TYR A 76 -11.89 12.99 -13.44
CA TYR A 76 -12.55 14.29 -13.62
C TYR A 76 -13.85 14.12 -14.40
N SER A 77 -13.81 13.44 -15.55
CA SER A 77 -14.99 13.20 -16.38
C SER A 77 -16.11 12.41 -15.68
N LEU A 78 -15.79 11.60 -14.66
CA LEU A 78 -16.81 10.87 -13.90
C LEU A 78 -17.47 11.70 -12.80
N ILE A 79 -16.71 12.59 -12.16
CA ILE A 79 -17.18 13.33 -10.97
C ILE A 79 -17.57 14.78 -11.27
N SER A 80 -17.16 15.34 -12.42
CA SER A 80 -17.40 16.74 -12.79
C SER A 80 -18.88 17.11 -12.84
N ASN A 81 -19.75 16.14 -13.12
CA ASN A 81 -21.20 16.35 -13.18
C ASN A 81 -21.81 16.56 -11.78
N ARG A 82 -21.13 16.11 -10.72
CA ARG A 82 -21.60 16.21 -9.33
C ARG A 82 -20.84 17.24 -8.51
N PHE A 83 -19.58 17.48 -8.84
CA PHE A 83 -18.70 18.36 -8.09
C PHE A 83 -18.20 19.51 -8.96
N LYS A 84 -18.43 20.74 -8.51
CA LYS A 84 -17.88 21.94 -9.14
C LYS A 84 -16.41 22.09 -8.76
N ILE A 85 -15.51 21.59 -9.62
CA ILE A 85 -14.06 21.69 -9.41
C ILE A 85 -13.54 22.91 -10.20
N SER A 86 -13.42 24.04 -9.51
CA SER A 86 -12.93 25.30 -10.07
C SER A 86 -11.41 25.37 -10.15
N ASP A 87 -10.72 24.73 -9.22
CA ASP A 87 -9.25 24.72 -9.16
C ASP A 87 -8.64 23.94 -10.33
N THR A 88 -7.68 24.57 -11.02
CA THR A 88 -7.03 24.01 -12.21
C THR A 88 -6.09 22.87 -11.86
N VAL A 89 -5.35 22.98 -10.76
CA VAL A 89 -4.40 21.96 -10.30
C VAL A 89 -5.14 20.66 -9.99
N SER A 90 -6.22 20.74 -9.22
CA SER A 90 -7.08 19.60 -8.88
C SER A 90 -7.67 18.95 -10.12
N ARG A 91 -8.12 19.74 -11.09
CA ARG A 91 -8.66 19.24 -12.36
C ARG A 91 -7.60 18.45 -13.13
N ASP A 92 -6.38 18.95 -13.20
CA ASP A 92 -5.29 18.26 -13.91
C ASP A 92 -4.85 16.98 -13.21
N ILE A 93 -4.85 16.96 -11.87
CA ILE A 93 -4.60 15.75 -11.09
C ILE A 93 -5.67 14.68 -11.38
N LEU A 94 -6.94 15.07 -11.38
CA LEU A 94 -8.06 14.16 -11.64
C LEU A 94 -8.05 13.62 -13.07
N LYS A 95 -7.70 14.45 -14.06
CA LYS A 95 -7.55 14.02 -15.46
C LYS A 95 -6.41 13.02 -15.67
N LYS A 96 -5.34 13.11 -14.88
CA LYS A 96 -4.22 12.14 -14.92
C LYS A 96 -4.60 10.80 -14.29
N SER A 97 -5.53 10.80 -13.33
CA SER A 97 -6.04 9.55 -12.74
C SER A 97 -7.01 8.89 -13.71
N THR A 98 -6.59 7.77 -14.30
CA THR A 98 -7.41 7.00 -15.27
C THR A 98 -7.57 5.56 -14.83
N ARG A 99 -8.73 4.97 -15.15
CA ARG A 99 -9.04 3.55 -14.95
C ARG A 99 -9.78 2.98 -16.14
N SER A 100 -9.51 1.71 -16.43
CA SER A 100 -10.36 0.91 -17.31
C SER A 100 -11.42 0.21 -16.47
N ILE A 101 -12.68 0.49 -16.76
CA ILE A 101 -13.82 0.05 -15.96
C ILE A 101 -14.41 -1.19 -16.62
N PHE A 102 -14.54 -2.28 -15.86
CA PHE A 102 -15.21 -3.49 -16.29
C PHE A 102 -16.30 -3.80 -15.28
N ILE A 103 -17.45 -4.25 -15.77
CA ILE A 103 -18.65 -4.47 -14.98
C ILE A 103 -19.15 -5.86 -15.37
N SER A 104 -19.19 -6.77 -14.42
CA SER A 104 -19.71 -8.10 -14.69
C SER A 104 -21.22 -8.08 -14.82
N ASP A 105 -21.77 -9.11 -15.48
CA ASP A 105 -23.17 -9.42 -15.39
C ASP A 105 -23.61 -9.59 -13.91
N PRO A 106 -24.89 -9.37 -13.58
CA PRO A 106 -25.37 -9.51 -12.22
C PRO A 106 -25.03 -10.89 -11.65
N VAL A 107 -24.36 -10.89 -10.50
CA VAL A 107 -24.03 -12.10 -9.75
C VAL A 107 -25.33 -12.73 -9.27
N LYS A 108 -25.54 -14.00 -9.61
CA LYS A 108 -26.66 -14.78 -9.07
C LYS A 108 -26.41 -15.03 -7.58
N LEU A 109 -27.25 -14.47 -6.73
CA LEU A 109 -27.27 -14.81 -5.31
C LEU A 109 -27.99 -16.14 -5.14
N SER A 110 -27.62 -16.90 -4.10
CA SER A 110 -28.25 -18.19 -3.82
C SER A 110 -29.73 -18.07 -3.44
N ASP A 111 -30.16 -16.86 -3.06
CA ASP A 111 -31.52 -16.53 -2.65
C ASP A 111 -32.13 -15.55 -3.64
N ASP A 112 -32.86 -16.10 -4.62
CA ASP A 112 -33.55 -15.35 -5.68
C ASP A 112 -34.74 -14.52 -5.14
N THR A 113 -35.05 -14.61 -3.84
CA THR A 113 -36.15 -13.83 -3.22
C THR A 113 -35.75 -12.40 -2.85
N LEU A 114 -34.45 -12.11 -2.79
CA LEU A 114 -33.97 -10.77 -2.50
C LEU A 114 -34.08 -9.87 -3.74
N PRO A 115 -34.79 -8.73 -3.69
CA PRO A 115 -34.94 -7.80 -4.81
C PRO A 115 -33.67 -6.95 -5.01
N ILE A 116 -32.50 -7.58 -5.05
CA ILE A 116 -31.19 -6.93 -5.08
C ILE A 116 -30.39 -7.47 -6.27
N LYS A 117 -29.93 -6.57 -7.14
CA LYS A 117 -28.95 -6.90 -8.19
C LYS A 117 -27.55 -6.55 -7.70
N VAL A 118 -26.62 -7.48 -7.87
CA VAL A 118 -25.22 -7.29 -7.48
C VAL A 118 -24.33 -7.34 -8.71
N ASN A 119 -23.63 -6.26 -9.02
CA ASN A 119 -22.65 -6.23 -10.11
C ASN A 119 -21.24 -6.12 -9.54
N GLU A 120 -20.29 -6.87 -10.10
CA GLU A 120 -18.87 -6.67 -9.82
C GLU A 120 -18.33 -5.55 -10.71
N ILE A 121 -17.66 -4.56 -10.12
CA ILE A 121 -16.91 -3.52 -10.84
C ILE A 121 -15.43 -3.81 -10.66
N LEU A 122 -14.76 -4.16 -11.76
CA LEU A 122 -13.31 -4.33 -11.82
C LEU A 122 -12.68 -3.07 -12.41
N LEU A 123 -11.87 -2.39 -11.61
CA LEU A 123 -11.07 -1.24 -12.02
C LEU A 123 -9.64 -1.72 -12.31
N LYS A 124 -9.24 -1.68 -13.58
CA LYS A 124 -7.88 -2.04 -13.99
C LYS A 124 -6.96 -0.81 -13.98
N GLY A 125 -5.74 -1.02 -13.48
CA GLY A 125 -4.69 -0.03 -13.36
C GLY A 125 -3.42 -0.66 -12.80
N HIS A 126 -2.52 0.16 -12.24
CA HIS A 126 -1.28 -0.34 -11.62
C HIS A 126 -1.55 -1.34 -10.48
N TYR A 127 -2.50 -1.02 -9.60
CA TYR A 127 -3.13 -1.98 -8.71
C TYR A 127 -4.58 -2.14 -9.14
N SER A 128 -4.91 -3.29 -9.69
CA SER A 128 -6.28 -3.61 -10.06
C SER A 128 -7.10 -3.95 -8.82
N SER A 129 -8.35 -3.49 -8.79
CA SER A 129 -9.21 -3.60 -7.61
C SER A 129 -10.64 -3.96 -8.03
N ARG A 130 -11.30 -4.71 -7.16
CA ARG A 130 -12.65 -5.25 -7.37
C ARG A 130 -13.59 -4.65 -6.35
N PHE A 131 -14.74 -4.19 -6.81
CA PHE A 131 -15.80 -3.62 -5.99
C PHE A 131 -17.13 -4.30 -6.31
N PHE A 132 -18.08 -4.25 -5.39
CA PHE A 132 -19.43 -4.73 -5.61
C PHE A 132 -20.40 -3.56 -5.55
N HIS A 133 -21.23 -3.44 -6.57
CA HIS A 133 -22.33 -2.50 -6.62
C HIS A 133 -23.63 -3.24 -6.32
N PHE A 134 -24.37 -2.73 -5.34
CA PHE A 134 -25.66 -3.25 -4.95
C PHE A 134 -26.73 -2.27 -5.45
N ASP A 135 -27.64 -2.77 -6.27
CA ASP A 135 -28.81 -2.04 -6.73
C ASP A 135 -30.06 -2.66 -6.09
N MET A 136 -30.74 -1.87 -5.27
CA MET A 136 -31.98 -2.28 -4.61
C MET A 136 -33.15 -1.86 -5.52
N GLN A 137 -34.00 -2.82 -5.89
CA GLN A 137 -35.21 -2.55 -6.68
C GLN A 137 -36.32 -1.89 -5.86
#